data_AF-A0A5J5ASC5-F1
#
_entry.id   AF-A0A5J5ASC5-F1
#
_cell.length_a   1.000
_cell.length_b   1.000
_cell.length_c   1.000
_cell.angle_alpha   90.00
_cell.angle_beta   90.00
_cell.angle_gamma   90.00
#
_symmetry.space_group_name_H-M   'P 1'
#
loop_
_entity.id
_entity.type
_entity.pdbx_description
1 polymer ?
#
loop_
_entity_poly.entity_id
_entity_poly.type
_entity_poly.pdbx_seq_one_letter_code
_entity_poly.pdbx_strand_id
1 'polypeptide(L)'
;MRDVRNVRGGTQKKIEKLRQLLSGLLSELTYFEEPIRSPLVPGVLITGIVPSESSIFKSALHPLRLTFRTASGGSCKIIFKKGDDIRQDQLVIQMVSLMDRLLKLENLDLHLTPYRVLATGHDEGMLEFIPSSSLAQILSEHRSITSYLQKFHPDEDGPFGITATCLETFIKSCAGYSVITYILGIGDRHLDNLLLRDDGRLFHVDFGFILGRDPKPFPPPMKLCKEMVEAMGGAESQYYTRFKSYCCEAYNILRKSSNLILNLFHLMAGSNIPDIASDPEKGILKLQEKFQLDLDDEDTGADPKKRD
;
A
#
# COMPACT_ATOMS: atom_id res chain seq x y z
N MET A 1 23.34 -0.77 -8.31
CA MET A 1 22.89 0.09 -7.18
C MET A 1 23.99 1.00 -6.65
N ARG A 2 25.17 0.47 -6.22
CA ARG A 2 26.27 1.29 -5.67
C ARG A 2 26.75 2.39 -6.61
N ASP A 3 26.94 2.07 -7.89
CA ASP A 3 27.45 3.03 -8.89
C ASP A 3 26.49 4.20 -9.15
N VAL A 4 25.18 3.97 -8.98
CA VAL A 4 24.14 5.01 -9.13
C VAL A 4 24.03 5.85 -7.86
N ARG A 5 24.13 5.22 -6.68
CA ARG A 5 24.09 5.91 -5.38
C ARG A 5 25.25 6.88 -5.19
N ASN A 6 26.45 6.48 -5.64
CA ASN A 6 27.69 7.23 -5.48
C ASN A 6 27.80 8.45 -6.43
N VAL A 7 26.89 8.59 -7.39
CA VAL A 7 26.83 9.79 -8.25
C VAL A 7 26.49 11.01 -7.41
N ARG A 8 27.41 11.99 -7.37
CA ARG A 8 27.16 13.30 -6.79
C ARG A 8 26.22 14.11 -7.70
N GLY A 9 25.19 14.71 -7.10
CA GLY A 9 24.22 15.56 -7.81
C GLY A 9 22.77 15.15 -7.59
N GLY A 10 21.85 15.89 -8.24
CA GLY A 10 20.41 15.67 -8.13
C GLY A 10 19.92 14.37 -8.78
N THR A 11 18.68 14.00 -8.48
CA THR A 11 18.03 12.76 -8.95
C THR A 11 18.10 12.56 -10.46
N GLN A 12 18.02 13.64 -11.24
CA GLN A 12 18.08 13.58 -12.71
C GLN A 12 19.42 13.00 -13.21
N LYS A 13 20.56 13.44 -12.65
CA LYS A 13 21.88 12.89 -13.00
C LYS A 13 22.00 11.41 -12.64
N LYS A 14 21.38 11.00 -11.53
CA LYS A 14 21.34 9.59 -11.12
C LYS A 14 20.50 8.76 -12.10
N ILE A 15 19.37 9.28 -12.57
CA ILE A 15 18.53 8.64 -13.59
C ILE A 15 19.31 8.48 -14.90
N GLU A 16 19.98 9.52 -15.37
CA GLU A 16 20.83 9.46 -16.56
C GLU A 16 21.94 8.41 -16.42
N LYS A 17 22.60 8.35 -15.26
CA LYS A 17 23.61 7.30 -14.98
C LYS A 17 23.00 5.91 -15.01
N LEU A 18 21.83 5.69 -14.40
CA LEU A 18 21.14 4.40 -14.45
C LEU A 18 20.87 3.98 -15.90
N ARG A 19 20.35 4.89 -16.72
CA ARG A 19 20.05 4.63 -18.13
C ARG A 19 21.31 4.31 -18.93
N GLN A 20 22.40 5.05 -18.71
CA GLN A 20 23.69 4.77 -19.34
C GLN A 20 24.25 3.41 -18.94
N LEU A 21 24.11 3.00 -17.67
CA LEU A 21 24.55 1.68 -17.23
C LEU A 21 23.74 0.58 -17.91
N LEU A 22 22.41 0.70 -17.94
CA LEU A 22 21.53 -0.27 -18.61
C LEU A 22 21.79 -0.35 -20.12
N SER A 23 22.03 0.77 -20.79
CA SER A 23 22.32 0.79 -22.24
C SER A 23 23.76 0.44 -22.60
N GLY A 24 24.66 0.33 -21.62
CA GLY A 24 26.09 0.09 -21.84
C GLY A 24 26.55 -1.17 -21.13
N LEU A 25 27.10 -1.00 -19.91
CA LEU A 25 27.74 -2.06 -19.14
C LEU A 25 26.79 -3.23 -18.80
N LEU A 26 25.49 -2.95 -18.67
CA LEU A 26 24.44 -3.90 -18.32
C LEU A 26 23.48 -4.13 -19.49
N SER A 27 23.98 -4.03 -20.73
CA SER A 27 23.17 -4.16 -21.95
C SER A 27 22.53 -5.54 -22.11
N GLU A 28 23.13 -6.57 -21.52
CA GLU A 28 22.56 -7.92 -21.39
C GLU A 28 21.25 -7.95 -20.61
N LEU A 29 20.98 -6.94 -19.78
CA LEU A 29 19.71 -6.83 -19.05
C LEU A 29 18.59 -6.20 -19.88
N THR A 30 18.90 -5.62 -21.04
CA THR A 30 17.92 -4.95 -21.90
C THR A 30 17.21 -5.90 -22.86
N TYR A 31 17.81 -7.06 -23.10
CA TYR A 31 17.25 -8.13 -23.92
C TYR A 31 17.66 -9.49 -23.36
N PHE A 32 16.67 -10.33 -23.07
CA PHE A 32 16.88 -11.71 -22.67
C PHE A 32 16.65 -12.61 -23.89
N GLU A 33 17.65 -13.45 -24.23
CA GLU A 33 17.56 -14.40 -25.34
C GLU A 33 16.36 -15.34 -25.19
N GLU A 34 16.15 -15.85 -23.97
CA GLU A 34 14.94 -16.56 -23.58
C GLU A 34 14.12 -15.71 -22.60
N PRO A 35 12.80 -15.53 -22.84
CA PRO A 35 11.94 -14.84 -21.89
C PRO A 35 11.95 -15.53 -20.52
N ILE A 36 12.19 -14.75 -19.47
CA ILE A 36 12.18 -15.25 -18.09
C ILE A 36 10.85 -14.93 -17.40
N ARG A 37 10.48 -15.71 -16.38
CA ARG A 37 9.30 -15.40 -15.57
C ARG A 37 9.57 -14.19 -14.67
N SER A 38 8.60 -13.28 -14.58
CA SER A 38 8.66 -12.19 -13.61
C SER A 38 8.71 -12.76 -12.19
N PRO A 39 9.65 -12.34 -11.33
CA PRO A 39 9.73 -12.81 -9.95
C PRO A 39 8.48 -12.47 -9.13
N LEU A 40 7.85 -11.34 -9.41
CA LEU A 40 6.61 -10.92 -8.74
C LEU A 40 5.38 -11.57 -9.34
N VAL A 41 5.36 -11.83 -10.65
CA VAL A 41 4.19 -12.36 -11.36
C VAL A 41 4.61 -13.56 -12.23
N PRO A 42 4.66 -14.78 -11.68
CA PRO A 42 5.20 -15.95 -12.41
C PRO A 42 4.48 -16.28 -13.72
N GLY A 43 3.22 -15.85 -13.88
CA GLY A 43 2.46 -15.98 -15.12
C GLY A 43 2.85 -14.99 -16.23
N VAL A 44 3.65 -13.96 -15.93
CA VAL A 44 4.12 -12.96 -16.90
C VAL A 44 5.55 -13.30 -17.30
N LEU A 45 5.78 -13.43 -18.60
CA LEU A 45 7.13 -13.55 -19.18
C LEU A 45 7.66 -12.16 -19.53
N ILE A 46 8.88 -11.87 -19.10
CA ILE A 46 9.60 -10.62 -19.37
C ILE A 46 10.78 -10.89 -20.31
N THR A 47 11.05 -9.95 -21.21
CA THR A 47 12.06 -10.11 -22.28
C THR A 47 13.23 -9.15 -22.16
N GLY A 48 13.27 -8.31 -21.12
CA GLY A 48 14.34 -7.34 -20.87
C GLY A 48 13.84 -6.03 -20.27
N ILE A 49 14.79 -5.22 -19.77
CA ILE A 49 14.54 -3.89 -19.20
C ILE A 49 14.49 -2.84 -20.32
N VAL A 50 13.57 -1.88 -20.19
CA VAL A 50 13.47 -0.68 -21.02
C VAL A 50 14.21 0.47 -20.32
N PRO A 51 15.44 0.85 -20.75
CA PRO A 51 16.24 1.84 -20.04
C PRO A 51 15.57 3.23 -20.02
N SER A 52 15.04 3.67 -21.16
CA SER A 52 14.43 5.00 -21.33
C SER A 52 13.24 5.24 -20.40
N GLU A 53 12.54 4.19 -19.98
CA GLU A 53 11.37 4.27 -19.09
C GLU A 53 11.71 4.00 -17.62
N SER A 54 12.92 3.49 -17.36
CA SER A 54 13.42 3.24 -16.02
C SER A 54 13.85 4.55 -15.34
N SER A 55 13.67 4.62 -14.02
CA SER A 55 13.89 5.82 -13.21
C SER A 55 14.29 5.47 -11.77
N ILE A 56 14.45 6.51 -10.93
CA ILE A 56 14.82 6.38 -9.52
C ILE A 56 13.85 7.21 -8.70
N PHE A 57 13.39 6.67 -7.58
CA PHE A 57 12.55 7.41 -6.63
C PHE A 57 13.38 8.39 -5.81
N LYS A 58 12.80 9.55 -5.53
CA LYS A 58 13.40 10.57 -4.65
C LYS A 58 13.18 10.18 -3.18
N SER A 59 14.01 9.26 -2.69
CA SER A 59 14.02 8.77 -1.30
C SER A 59 15.46 8.53 -0.84
N ALA A 60 15.70 8.46 0.48
CA ALA A 60 17.03 8.28 1.08
C ALA A 60 17.79 7.08 0.48
N LEU A 61 17.11 5.95 0.27
CA LEU A 61 17.70 4.73 -0.28
C LEU A 61 17.67 4.66 -1.81
N HIS A 62 17.14 5.68 -2.49
CA HIS A 62 17.07 5.76 -3.95
C HIS A 62 16.57 4.45 -4.64
N PRO A 63 15.37 3.93 -4.31
CA PRO A 63 14.82 2.75 -4.96
C PRO A 63 14.77 2.92 -6.49
N LEU A 64 15.04 1.85 -7.22
CA LEU A 64 15.00 1.86 -8.69
C LEU A 64 13.59 1.52 -9.15
N ARG A 65 13.05 2.26 -10.12
CA ARG A 65 11.86 1.85 -10.88
C ARG A 65 12.32 1.30 -12.22
N LEU A 66 12.24 -0.01 -12.38
CA LEU A 66 12.64 -0.71 -13.59
C LEU A 66 11.40 -1.07 -14.39
N THR A 67 11.37 -0.66 -15.66
CA THR A 67 10.33 -1.07 -16.60
C THR A 67 10.83 -2.27 -17.39
N PHE A 68 10.07 -3.36 -17.39
CA PHE A 68 10.34 -4.56 -18.18
C PHE A 68 9.36 -4.66 -19.34
N ARG A 69 9.83 -5.11 -20.49
CA ARG A 69 8.98 -5.51 -21.62
C ARG A 69 8.43 -6.90 -21.36
N THR A 70 7.15 -7.12 -21.65
CA THR A 70 6.52 -8.45 -21.54
C THR A 70 6.50 -9.15 -22.89
N ALA A 71 6.54 -10.48 -22.90
CA ALA A 71 6.43 -11.28 -24.12
C ALA A 71 5.07 -11.10 -24.84
N SER A 72 4.04 -10.66 -24.10
CA SER A 72 2.72 -10.32 -24.63
C SER A 72 2.64 -8.96 -25.33
N GLY A 73 3.75 -8.23 -25.47
CA GLY A 73 3.81 -6.91 -26.13
C GLY A 73 3.52 -5.72 -25.21
N GLY A 74 3.31 -5.95 -23.91
CA GLY A 74 3.11 -4.91 -22.90
C GLY A 74 4.38 -4.55 -22.12
N SER A 75 4.17 -3.89 -20.98
CA SER A 75 5.23 -3.63 -20.01
C SER A 75 4.74 -3.87 -18.59
N CYS A 76 5.66 -4.24 -17.70
CA CYS A 76 5.42 -4.24 -16.26
C CYS A 76 6.51 -3.43 -15.57
N LYS A 77 6.20 -2.87 -14.40
CA LYS A 77 7.10 -2.00 -13.66
C LYS A 77 7.34 -2.58 -12.28
N ILE A 78 8.60 -2.62 -11.88
CA ILE A 78 9.04 -3.16 -10.59
C ILE A 78 9.84 -2.07 -9.88
N ILE A 79 9.59 -1.91 -8.58
CA ILE A 79 10.44 -1.15 -7.68
C ILE A 79 11.46 -2.11 -7.08
N PHE A 80 12.74 -1.87 -7.30
CA PHE A 80 13.83 -2.62 -6.66
C PHE A 80 14.46 -1.80 -5.54
N LYS A 81 14.41 -2.34 -4.32
CA LYS A 81 15.02 -1.75 -3.11
C LYS A 81 16.26 -2.55 -2.72
N LYS A 82 17.31 -1.84 -2.28
CA LYS A 82 18.54 -2.40 -1.71
C LYS A 82 18.90 -1.63 -0.43
N GLY A 83 19.51 -2.26 0.55
CA GLY A 83 19.75 -1.66 1.87
C GLY A 83 18.48 -1.43 2.69
N ASP A 84 17.40 -2.16 2.42
CA ASP A 84 16.12 -2.10 3.15
C ASP A 84 15.60 -3.53 3.34
N ASP A 85 15.17 -3.88 4.55
CA ASP A 85 14.61 -5.21 4.84
C ASP A 85 13.11 -5.22 4.57
N ILE A 86 12.74 -5.63 3.35
CA ILE A 86 11.36 -5.61 2.90
C ILE A 86 10.54 -6.83 3.33
N ARG A 87 11.09 -7.71 4.18
CA ARG A 87 10.34 -8.89 4.69
C ARG A 87 9.14 -8.46 5.53
N GLN A 88 9.26 -7.32 6.22
CA GLN A 88 8.15 -6.72 6.96
C GLN A 88 7.02 -6.26 6.03
N ASP A 89 7.34 -5.45 5.01
CA ASP A 89 6.36 -5.06 3.98
C ASP A 89 5.72 -6.27 3.29
N GLN A 90 6.51 -7.31 3.00
CA GLN A 90 6.02 -8.53 2.38
C GLN A 90 4.97 -9.21 3.26
N LEU A 91 5.24 -9.38 4.56
CA LEU A 91 4.29 -9.97 5.48
C LEU A 91 3.00 -9.14 5.58
N VAL A 92 3.11 -7.82 5.73
CA VAL A 92 1.95 -6.95 5.84
C VAL A 92 1.08 -7.04 4.59
N ILE A 93 1.68 -6.98 3.41
CA ILE A 93 0.95 -7.11 2.14
C ILE A 93 0.32 -8.48 1.97
N GLN A 94 0.97 -9.55 2.43
CA GLN A 94 0.36 -10.88 2.45
C GLN A 94 -0.88 -10.91 3.36
N MET A 95 -0.84 -10.23 4.51
CA MET A 95 -2.01 -10.09 5.39
C MET A 95 -3.11 -9.24 4.77
N VAL A 96 -2.77 -8.12 4.11
CA VAL A 96 -3.74 -7.31 3.34
C VAL A 96 -4.40 -8.17 2.26
N SER A 97 -3.63 -8.98 1.53
CA SER A 97 -4.14 -9.88 0.49
C SER A 97 -5.06 -10.96 1.05
N LEU A 98 -4.72 -11.51 2.23
CA LEU A 98 -5.58 -12.46 2.93
C LEU A 98 -6.90 -11.80 3.37
N MET A 99 -6.82 -10.65 4.03
CA MET A 99 -7.99 -9.90 4.51
C MET A 99 -8.90 -9.50 3.34
N ASP A 100 -8.33 -9.05 2.22
CA ASP A 100 -9.08 -8.78 0.97
C ASP A 100 -9.84 -10.00 0.46
N ARG A 101 -9.22 -11.19 0.49
CA ARG A 101 -9.90 -12.44 0.11
C ARG A 101 -11.03 -12.79 1.08
N LEU A 102 -10.81 -12.65 2.39
CA LEU A 102 -11.83 -12.93 3.42
C LEU A 102 -13.05 -12.01 3.27
N LEU A 103 -12.82 -10.72 3.03
CA LEU A 103 -13.89 -9.75 2.78
C LEU A 103 -14.70 -10.12 1.52
N LYS A 104 -14.01 -10.48 0.42
CA LYS A 104 -14.65 -10.89 -0.83
C LYS A 104 -15.45 -12.19 -0.72
N LEU A 105 -15.03 -13.13 0.13
CA LEU A 105 -15.80 -14.35 0.39
C LEU A 105 -17.16 -14.05 1.05
N GLU A 106 -17.23 -12.99 1.86
CA GLU A 106 -18.47 -12.46 2.43
C GLU A 106 -19.16 -11.43 1.51
N ASN A 107 -18.81 -11.40 0.22
CA ASN A 107 -19.34 -10.49 -0.81
C ASN A 107 -19.05 -8.99 -0.58
N LEU A 108 -18.07 -8.66 0.27
CA LEU A 108 -17.64 -7.28 0.49
C LEU A 108 -16.35 -6.97 -0.28
N ASP A 109 -16.47 -6.48 -1.52
CA ASP A 109 -15.32 -5.94 -2.26
C ASP A 109 -15.10 -4.46 -1.88
N LEU A 110 -14.03 -4.22 -1.12
CA LEU A 110 -13.59 -2.87 -0.71
C LEU A 110 -12.59 -2.24 -1.68
N HIS A 111 -12.35 -2.84 -2.85
CA HIS A 111 -11.44 -2.31 -3.87
C HIS A 111 -10.01 -2.07 -3.35
N LEU A 112 -9.54 -2.94 -2.46
CA LEU A 112 -8.17 -2.90 -1.93
C LEU A 112 -7.14 -3.12 -3.05
N THR A 113 -5.92 -2.62 -2.84
CA THR A 113 -4.80 -2.79 -3.78
C THR A 113 -3.64 -3.53 -3.11
N PRO A 114 -3.76 -4.85 -2.88
CA PRO A 114 -2.66 -5.68 -2.37
C PRO A 114 -1.60 -5.91 -3.46
N TYR A 115 -0.74 -4.91 -3.68
CA TYR A 115 0.38 -4.98 -4.62
C TYR A 115 1.38 -6.05 -4.21
N ARG A 116 2.15 -6.62 -5.15
CA ARG A 116 3.07 -7.72 -4.82
C ARG A 116 4.39 -7.24 -4.23
N VAL A 117 4.92 -8.00 -3.28
CA VAL A 117 6.22 -7.77 -2.64
C VAL A 117 6.97 -9.09 -2.52
N LEU A 118 8.26 -9.08 -2.85
CA LEU A 118 9.15 -10.23 -2.75
C LEU A 118 10.53 -9.80 -2.27
N ALA A 119 10.88 -10.15 -1.04
CA ALA A 119 12.24 -10.09 -0.53
C ALA A 119 13.11 -11.09 -1.30
N THR A 120 14.21 -10.62 -1.87
CA THR A 120 15.19 -11.47 -2.58
C THR A 120 16.44 -11.74 -1.74
N GLY A 121 16.58 -11.04 -0.61
CA GLY A 121 17.65 -11.21 0.36
C GLY A 121 17.32 -10.52 1.70
N HIS A 122 18.31 -10.39 2.57
CA HIS A 122 18.13 -9.76 3.90
C HIS A 122 17.95 -8.24 3.85
N ASP A 123 18.51 -7.58 2.84
CA ASP A 123 18.48 -6.12 2.67
C ASP A 123 18.02 -5.72 1.26
N GLU A 124 17.33 -6.61 0.55
CA GLU A 124 16.89 -6.33 -0.81
C GLU A 124 15.60 -7.04 -1.20
N GLY A 125 14.92 -6.44 -2.17
CA GLY A 125 13.88 -7.12 -2.92
C GLY A 125 13.08 -6.21 -3.81
N MET A 126 11.93 -6.73 -4.23
CA MET A 126 11.13 -6.23 -5.33
C MET A 126 9.71 -5.93 -4.87
N LEU A 127 9.15 -4.83 -5.37
CA LEU A 127 7.76 -4.45 -5.17
C LEU A 127 7.12 -4.17 -6.52
N GLU A 128 5.84 -4.48 -6.66
CA GLU A 128 5.07 -4.12 -7.84
C GLU A 128 4.84 -2.61 -7.86
N PHE A 129 5.10 -1.97 -8.99
CA PHE A 129 4.82 -0.54 -9.15
C PHE A 129 3.37 -0.34 -9.58
N ILE A 130 2.60 0.33 -8.74
CA ILE A 130 1.22 0.73 -9.03
C ILE A 130 1.21 2.22 -9.47
N PRO A 131 0.78 2.55 -10.70
CA PRO A 131 0.62 3.94 -11.13
C PRO A 131 -0.32 4.69 -10.20
N SER A 132 0.20 5.69 -9.51
CA SER A 132 -0.50 6.42 -8.45
C SER A 132 0.28 7.67 -8.05
N SER A 133 -0.35 8.54 -7.26
CA SER A 133 0.25 9.73 -6.66
C SER A 133 0.05 9.72 -5.15
N SER A 134 1.02 10.21 -4.38
CA SER A 134 0.82 10.37 -2.93
C SER A 134 -0.19 11.47 -2.66
N LEU A 135 -0.90 11.39 -1.53
CA LEU A 135 -1.83 12.45 -1.13
C LEU A 135 -1.09 13.78 -0.94
N ALA A 136 0.15 13.75 -0.43
CA ALA A 136 0.97 14.96 -0.31
C ALA A 136 1.20 15.66 -1.67
N GLN A 137 1.53 14.88 -2.71
CA GLN A 137 1.70 15.41 -4.07
C GLN A 137 0.37 15.94 -4.61
N ILE A 138 -0.71 15.19 -4.44
CA ILE A 138 -2.05 15.56 -4.92
C ILE A 138 -2.49 16.90 -4.29
N LEU A 139 -2.33 17.07 -2.98
CA LEU A 139 -2.73 18.30 -2.30
C LEU A 139 -1.87 19.48 -2.74
N SER A 140 -0.57 19.27 -3.02
CA SER A 140 0.32 20.32 -3.53
C SER A 140 -0.04 20.75 -4.96
N GLU A 141 -0.38 19.81 -5.85
CA GLU A 141 -0.58 20.07 -7.28
C GLU A 141 -2.04 20.41 -7.62
N HIS A 142 -3.00 19.81 -6.89
CA HIS A 142 -4.43 19.86 -7.19
C HIS A 142 -5.27 20.50 -6.08
N ARG A 143 -4.67 20.88 -4.94
CA ARG A 143 -5.32 21.45 -3.74
C ARG A 143 -6.21 20.49 -2.95
N SER A 144 -6.93 19.57 -3.60
CA SER A 144 -7.78 18.58 -2.94
C SER A 144 -7.79 17.23 -3.68
N ILE A 145 -8.18 16.18 -2.95
CA ILE A 145 -8.42 14.84 -3.52
C ILE A 145 -9.56 14.90 -4.55
N THR A 146 -10.64 15.62 -4.24
CA THR A 146 -11.78 15.77 -5.15
C THR A 146 -11.38 16.41 -6.47
N SER A 147 -10.60 17.50 -6.45
CA SER A 147 -10.11 18.16 -7.66
C SER A 147 -9.17 17.30 -8.49
N TYR A 148 -8.39 16.42 -7.85
CA TYR A 148 -7.61 15.41 -8.55
C TYR A 148 -8.50 14.41 -9.27
N LEU A 149 -9.50 13.83 -8.59
CA LEU A 149 -10.39 12.83 -9.18
C LEU A 149 -11.29 13.41 -10.28
N GLN A 150 -11.73 14.68 -10.17
CA GLN A 150 -12.48 15.41 -11.20
C GLN A 150 -11.74 15.44 -12.55
N LYS A 151 -10.41 15.47 -12.55
CA LYS A 151 -9.61 15.48 -13.78
C LYS A 151 -9.75 14.19 -14.59
N PHE A 152 -9.93 13.05 -13.91
CA PHE A 152 -9.97 11.73 -14.53
C PHE A 152 -11.39 11.18 -14.66
N HIS A 153 -12.29 11.59 -13.77
CA HIS A 153 -13.67 11.12 -13.69
C HIS A 153 -14.69 12.28 -13.53
N PRO A 154 -14.70 13.28 -14.43
CA PRO A 154 -15.64 14.40 -14.34
C PRO A 154 -17.09 13.94 -14.58
N ASP A 155 -18.01 14.48 -13.78
CA ASP A 155 -19.45 14.26 -13.94
C ASP A 155 -20.21 15.44 -13.32
N GLU A 156 -20.86 16.26 -14.14
CA GLU A 156 -21.55 17.49 -13.67
C GLU A 156 -22.73 17.18 -12.74
N ASP A 157 -23.43 16.07 -12.99
CA ASP A 157 -24.54 15.60 -12.16
C ASP A 157 -24.05 14.70 -11.00
N GLY A 158 -22.77 14.35 -11.01
CA GLY A 158 -22.12 13.50 -10.03
C GLY A 158 -21.81 14.23 -8.72
N PRO A 159 -21.70 13.49 -7.61
CA PRO A 159 -21.35 14.09 -6.32
C PRO A 159 -20.00 14.77 -6.37
N PHE A 160 -19.93 16.03 -5.95
CA PHE A 160 -18.71 16.85 -6.01
C PHE A 160 -18.12 16.96 -7.42
N GLY A 161 -18.92 16.85 -8.48
CA GLY A 161 -18.43 16.91 -9.85
C GLY A 161 -17.66 15.66 -10.31
N ILE A 162 -17.74 14.55 -9.57
CA ILE A 162 -17.08 13.28 -9.89
C ILE A 162 -18.09 12.15 -10.07
N THR A 163 -17.76 11.20 -10.94
CA THR A 163 -18.62 10.02 -11.14
C THR A 163 -18.86 9.29 -9.82
N ALA A 164 -20.11 8.87 -9.60
CA ALA A 164 -20.48 8.15 -8.37
C ALA A 164 -19.63 6.88 -8.16
N THR A 165 -19.26 6.16 -9.22
CA THR A 165 -18.41 4.96 -9.16
C THR A 165 -17.00 5.24 -8.66
N CYS A 166 -16.40 6.37 -9.07
CA CYS A 166 -15.08 6.77 -8.60
C CYS A 166 -15.11 7.14 -7.11
N LEU A 167 -16.10 7.94 -6.69
CA LEU A 167 -16.28 8.29 -5.28
C LEU A 167 -16.53 7.04 -4.42
N GLU A 168 -17.34 6.11 -4.91
CA GLU A 168 -17.61 4.84 -4.25
C GLU A 168 -16.34 4.01 -4.04
N THR A 169 -15.52 3.90 -5.08
CA THR A 169 -14.25 3.17 -5.03
C THR A 169 -13.30 3.80 -4.00
N PHE A 170 -13.26 5.13 -3.93
CA PHE A 170 -12.51 5.86 -2.92
C PHE A 170 -13.01 5.58 -1.50
N ILE A 171 -14.32 5.67 -1.27
CA ILE A 171 -14.92 5.42 0.05
C ILE A 171 -14.63 3.99 0.53
N LYS A 172 -14.82 3.01 -0.34
CA LYS A 172 -14.60 1.59 -0.04
C LYS A 172 -13.14 1.28 0.28
N SER A 173 -12.22 1.73 -0.56
CA SER A 173 -10.79 1.49 -0.36
C SER A 173 -10.27 2.20 0.90
N CYS A 174 -10.75 3.42 1.15
CA CYS A 174 -10.50 4.16 2.38
C CYS A 174 -10.99 3.39 3.62
N ALA A 175 -12.21 2.84 3.60
CA ALA A 175 -12.76 2.06 4.71
C ALA A 175 -11.93 0.78 4.97
N GLY A 176 -11.62 0.03 3.91
CA GLY A 176 -10.86 -1.20 4.02
C GLY A 176 -9.45 -0.98 4.59
N TYR A 177 -8.69 0.00 4.08
CA TYR A 177 -7.36 0.30 4.63
C TYR A 177 -7.44 0.90 6.05
N SER A 178 -8.49 1.66 6.38
CA SER A 178 -8.70 2.16 7.75
C SER A 178 -8.82 1.01 8.76
N VAL A 179 -9.66 0.01 8.45
CA VAL A 179 -9.84 -1.17 9.31
C VAL A 179 -8.58 -2.03 9.38
N ILE A 180 -7.97 -2.32 8.23
CA ILE A 180 -6.77 -3.18 8.17
C ILE A 180 -5.60 -2.54 8.92
N THR A 181 -5.38 -1.23 8.76
CA THR A 181 -4.29 -0.53 9.45
C THR A 181 -4.52 -0.41 10.94
N TYR A 182 -5.78 -0.28 11.37
CA TYR A 182 -6.16 -0.36 12.78
C TYR A 182 -5.86 -1.75 13.37
N ILE A 183 -6.32 -2.83 12.73
CA ILE A 183 -6.11 -4.21 13.20
C ILE A 183 -4.62 -4.52 13.27
N LEU A 184 -3.87 -4.28 12.19
CA LEU A 184 -2.45 -4.57 12.13
C LEU A 184 -1.57 -3.59 12.92
N GLY A 185 -2.17 -2.53 13.48
CA GLY A 185 -1.47 -1.50 14.24
C GLY A 185 -0.37 -0.81 13.44
N ILE A 186 -0.66 -0.45 12.19
CA ILE A 186 0.32 0.14 11.28
C ILE A 186 0.57 1.61 11.67
N GLY A 187 1.82 1.93 11.98
CA GLY A 187 2.29 3.25 12.37
C GLY A 187 2.75 4.12 11.21
N ASP A 188 3.18 5.35 11.51
CA ASP A 188 3.81 6.28 10.56
C ASP A 188 2.97 6.53 9.28
N ARG A 189 1.65 6.67 9.45
CA ARG A 189 0.73 7.00 8.34
C ARG A 189 0.70 8.51 8.16
N HIS A 190 1.49 9.01 7.21
CA HIS A 190 1.46 10.39 6.73
C HIS A 190 1.12 10.44 5.24
N LEU A 191 0.85 11.65 4.71
CA LEU A 191 0.31 11.87 3.37
C LEU A 191 1.22 11.36 2.23
N ASP A 192 2.51 11.15 2.46
CA ASP A 192 3.41 10.54 1.47
C ASP A 192 3.27 9.01 1.38
N ASN A 193 2.83 8.35 2.46
CA ASN A 193 2.64 6.90 2.55
C ASN A 193 1.21 6.48 2.15
N LEU A 194 0.35 7.44 1.83
CA LEU A 194 -1.01 7.24 1.34
C LEU A 194 -1.03 7.58 -0.14
N LEU A 195 -1.28 6.58 -0.98
CA LEU A 195 -1.27 6.71 -2.43
C LEU A 195 -2.70 6.59 -2.96
N LEU A 196 -3.00 7.37 -3.98
CA LEU A 196 -4.28 7.38 -4.68
C LEU A 196 -4.05 7.15 -6.16
N ARG A 197 -4.84 6.23 -6.72
CA ARG A 197 -4.93 5.98 -8.16
C ARG A 197 -5.91 6.95 -8.82
N ASP A 198 -5.76 7.15 -10.11
CA ASP A 198 -6.69 7.93 -10.92
C ASP A 198 -8.12 7.36 -10.86
N ASP A 199 -8.26 6.04 -10.75
CA ASP A 199 -9.54 5.30 -10.59
C ASP A 199 -10.19 5.38 -9.20
N GLY A 200 -9.65 6.20 -8.29
CA GLY A 200 -10.20 6.40 -6.95
C GLY A 200 -9.72 5.40 -5.90
N ARG A 201 -8.98 4.33 -6.25
CA ARG A 201 -8.46 3.39 -5.24
C ARG A 201 -7.36 4.02 -4.40
N LEU A 202 -7.62 4.15 -3.10
CA LEU A 202 -6.64 4.55 -2.09
C LEU A 202 -5.93 3.32 -1.51
N PHE A 203 -4.62 3.41 -1.30
CA PHE A 203 -3.84 2.35 -0.68
C PHE A 203 -2.63 2.89 0.08
N HIS A 204 -2.14 2.09 1.03
CA HIS A 204 -1.03 2.45 1.90
C HIS A 204 0.25 1.75 1.42
N VAL A 205 1.40 2.41 1.58
CA VAL A 205 2.73 1.83 1.30
C VAL A 205 3.67 2.07 2.47
N ASP A 206 4.85 1.45 2.41
CA ASP A 206 5.94 1.60 3.39
C ASP A 206 5.49 1.17 4.80
N PHE A 207 5.63 -0.12 5.13
CA PHE A 207 5.14 -0.66 6.40
C PHE A 207 6.24 -0.81 7.45
N GLY A 208 7.13 0.18 7.57
CA GLY A 208 8.26 0.16 8.51
C GLY A 208 7.89 0.14 9.99
N PHE A 209 6.62 0.39 10.36
CA PHE A 209 6.12 0.33 11.73
C PHE A 209 4.81 -0.45 11.81
N ILE A 210 4.80 -1.57 12.53
CA ILE A 210 3.62 -2.43 12.72
C ILE A 210 3.36 -2.78 14.19
N LEU A 211 2.23 -3.43 14.48
CA LEU A 211 1.87 -3.94 15.82
C LEU A 211 1.90 -2.84 16.90
N GLY A 212 1.45 -1.64 16.53
CA GLY A 212 1.30 -0.49 17.40
C GLY A 212 2.60 0.26 17.68
N ARG A 213 3.68 -0.01 16.94
CA ARG A 213 4.86 0.85 16.91
C ARG A 213 4.55 2.09 16.07
N ASP A 214 5.03 3.25 16.50
CA ASP A 214 4.90 4.51 15.77
C ASP A 214 6.05 5.44 16.21
N PRO A 215 6.65 6.23 15.29
CA PRO A 215 7.64 7.22 15.66
C PRO A 215 7.06 8.36 16.51
N LYS A 216 5.75 8.63 16.43
CA LYS A 216 5.10 9.70 17.18
C LYS A 216 4.60 9.20 18.53
N PRO A 217 4.74 10.00 19.61
CA PRO A 217 4.09 9.69 20.88
C PRO A 217 2.57 9.86 20.72
N PHE A 218 1.80 8.87 21.18
CA PHE A 218 0.32 8.86 21.13
C PHE A 218 -0.27 8.92 19.71
N PRO A 219 0.04 7.93 18.86
CA PRO A 219 -0.59 7.85 17.55
C PRO A 219 -2.10 7.63 17.67
N PRO A 220 -2.93 8.28 16.82
CA PRO A 220 -4.35 7.97 16.79
C PRO A 220 -4.54 6.49 16.40
N PRO A 221 -5.53 5.80 16.99
CA PRO A 221 -5.76 4.38 16.74
C PRO A 221 -6.22 4.15 15.30
N MET A 222 -7.12 5.00 14.79
CA MET A 222 -7.59 4.95 13.41
C MET A 222 -6.79 5.91 12.54
N LYS A 223 -6.24 5.42 11.42
CA LYS A 223 -5.39 6.19 10.51
C LYS A 223 -6.21 6.85 9.41
N LEU A 224 -7.01 7.85 9.78
CA LEU A 224 -7.87 8.62 8.89
C LEU A 224 -7.52 10.11 8.95
N CYS A 225 -7.01 10.68 7.85
CA CYS A 225 -6.63 12.10 7.80
C CYS A 225 -7.82 13.01 7.43
N LYS A 226 -7.66 14.32 7.71
CA LYS A 226 -8.71 15.33 7.48
C LYS A 226 -9.10 15.39 6.00
N GLU A 227 -8.13 15.31 5.12
CA GLU A 227 -8.30 15.44 3.68
C GLU A 227 -9.13 14.29 3.09
N MET A 228 -9.00 13.08 3.66
CA MET A 228 -9.86 11.93 3.29
C MET A 228 -11.32 12.16 3.70
N VAL A 229 -11.56 12.76 4.87
CA VAL A 229 -12.92 13.10 5.34
C VAL A 229 -13.51 14.24 4.50
N GLU A 230 -12.72 15.25 4.18
CA GLU A 230 -13.14 16.36 3.31
C GLU A 230 -13.48 15.87 1.90
N ALA A 231 -12.73 14.89 1.37
CA ALA A 231 -13.02 14.27 0.07
C ALA A 231 -14.37 13.53 0.04
N MET A 232 -14.89 13.13 1.20
CA MET A 232 -16.23 12.55 1.36
C MET A 232 -17.29 13.62 1.63
N GLY A 233 -16.95 14.91 1.62
CA GLY A 233 -17.88 16.00 1.93
C GLY A 233 -18.05 16.31 3.42
N GLY A 234 -17.11 15.86 4.27
CA GLY A 234 -17.10 16.16 5.70
C GLY A 234 -17.77 15.09 6.58
N ALA A 235 -17.67 15.27 7.89
CA ALA A 235 -18.10 14.27 8.87
C ALA A 235 -19.64 14.07 8.94
N GLU A 236 -20.41 15.06 8.52
CA GLU A 236 -21.88 15.01 8.51
C GLU A 236 -22.44 14.52 7.15
N SER A 237 -21.58 14.15 6.21
CA SER A 237 -22.03 13.73 4.88
C SER A 237 -22.59 12.30 4.88
N GLN A 238 -23.50 12.03 3.94
CA GLN A 238 -23.97 10.67 3.68
C GLN A 238 -22.82 9.73 3.28
N TYR A 239 -21.81 10.25 2.57
CA TYR A 239 -20.66 9.46 2.12
C TYR A 239 -19.76 9.04 3.29
N TYR A 240 -19.57 9.92 4.28
CA TYR A 240 -18.86 9.57 5.50
C TYR A 240 -19.66 8.56 6.35
N THR A 241 -20.99 8.63 6.32
CA THR A 241 -21.84 7.61 6.94
C THR A 241 -21.67 6.25 6.25
N ARG A 242 -21.60 6.22 4.92
CA ARG A 242 -21.31 5.00 4.14
C ARG A 242 -19.91 4.45 4.42
N PHE A 243 -18.90 5.31 4.52
CA PHE A 243 -17.57 4.95 4.98
C PHE A 243 -17.61 4.24 6.35
N LYS A 244 -18.30 4.81 7.34
CA LYS A 244 -18.46 4.18 8.66
C LYS A 244 -19.14 2.81 8.56
N SER A 245 -20.19 2.69 7.74
CA SER A 245 -20.87 1.41 7.50
C SER A 245 -19.91 0.34 6.97
N TYR A 246 -19.11 0.68 5.94
CA TYR A 246 -18.11 -0.25 5.40
C TYR A 246 -17.03 -0.60 6.43
N CYS A 247 -16.61 0.35 7.27
CA CYS A 247 -15.66 0.07 8.35
C CYS A 247 -16.22 -0.96 9.34
N CYS A 248 -17.48 -0.79 9.79
CA CYS A 248 -18.11 -1.71 10.74
C CYS A 248 -18.29 -3.11 10.13
N GLU A 249 -18.80 -3.18 8.89
CA GLU A 249 -19.00 -4.44 8.18
C GLU A 249 -17.68 -5.19 7.96
N ALA A 250 -16.65 -4.49 7.48
CA ALA A 250 -15.33 -5.06 7.28
C ALA A 250 -14.69 -5.54 8.59
N TYR A 251 -14.81 -4.75 9.66
CA TYR A 251 -14.30 -5.12 10.98
C TYR A 251 -14.95 -6.41 11.47
N ASN A 252 -16.27 -6.52 11.39
CA ASN A 252 -17.01 -7.70 11.85
C ASN A 252 -16.67 -8.95 11.02
N ILE A 253 -16.53 -8.83 9.70
CA ILE A 253 -16.09 -9.93 8.84
C ILE A 253 -14.68 -10.41 9.23
N LEU A 254 -13.73 -9.48 9.39
CA LEU A 254 -12.36 -9.82 9.75
C LEU A 254 -12.25 -10.38 11.17
N ARG A 255 -13.08 -9.90 12.10
CA ARG A 255 -13.18 -10.38 13.48
C ARG A 255 -13.61 -11.85 13.55
N LYS A 256 -14.56 -12.28 12.72
CA LYS A 256 -14.95 -13.70 12.58
C LYS A 256 -13.78 -14.60 12.15
N SER A 257 -12.83 -14.03 11.41
CA SER A 257 -11.62 -14.71 10.93
C SER A 257 -10.36 -14.44 11.77
N SER A 258 -10.51 -13.86 12.97
CA SER A 258 -9.41 -13.47 13.85
C SER A 258 -8.45 -14.61 14.16
N ASN A 259 -8.96 -15.82 14.43
CA ASN A 259 -8.14 -17.01 14.71
C ASN A 259 -7.13 -17.32 13.59
N LEU A 260 -7.54 -17.21 12.32
CA LEU A 260 -6.65 -17.43 11.18
C LEU A 260 -5.54 -16.39 11.15
N ILE A 261 -5.91 -15.11 11.31
CA ILE A 261 -4.97 -13.98 11.28
C ILE A 261 -3.97 -14.10 12.44
N LEU A 262 -4.44 -14.38 13.66
CA LEU A 262 -3.63 -14.57 14.85
C LEU A 262 -2.67 -15.75 14.69
N ASN A 263 -3.15 -16.90 14.22
CA ASN A 263 -2.30 -18.08 14.02
C ASN A 263 -1.17 -17.83 13.02
N LEU A 264 -1.45 -17.10 11.93
CA LEU A 264 -0.40 -16.72 10.98
C LEU A 264 0.65 -15.83 11.62
N PHE A 265 0.27 -14.86 12.46
CA PHE A 265 1.24 -14.06 13.21
C PHE A 265 2.03 -14.89 14.25
N HIS A 266 1.40 -15.86 14.92
CA HIS A 266 2.10 -16.80 15.81
C HIS A 266 3.18 -17.60 15.07
N LEU A 267 2.89 -18.09 13.86
CA LEU A 267 3.87 -18.80 13.04
C LEU A 267 5.05 -17.89 12.62
N MET A 268 4.82 -16.58 12.54
CA MET A 268 5.86 -15.60 12.21
C MET A 268 6.68 -15.17 13.42
N ALA A 269 6.34 -15.57 14.65
CA ALA A 269 7.07 -15.17 15.87
C ALA A 269 8.56 -15.53 15.84
N GLY A 270 8.92 -16.64 15.19
CA GLY A 270 10.32 -17.08 15.00
C GLY A 270 11.00 -16.52 13.75
N SER A 271 10.30 -15.72 12.94
CA SER A 271 10.89 -15.05 11.78
C SER A 271 11.63 -13.81 12.27
N ASN A 272 12.94 -13.70 11.99
CA ASN A 272 13.78 -12.55 12.36
C ASN A 272 13.38 -11.25 11.59
N ILE A 273 12.09 -10.92 11.55
CA ILE A 273 11.50 -9.71 10.98
C ILE A 273 11.56 -8.62 12.07
N PRO A 274 12.06 -7.40 11.78
CA PRO A 274 12.44 -6.42 12.80
C PRO A 274 11.40 -6.12 13.89
N ASP A 275 10.17 -5.75 13.50
CA ASP A 275 9.14 -5.38 14.48
C ASP A 275 8.53 -6.58 15.20
N ILE A 276 8.55 -7.76 14.58
CA ILE A 276 8.02 -9.00 15.20
C ILE A 276 9.04 -9.60 16.16
N ALA A 277 10.28 -9.75 15.73
CA ALA A 277 11.35 -10.38 16.50
C ALA A 277 11.69 -9.65 17.80
N SER A 278 11.35 -8.36 17.88
CA SER A 278 11.60 -7.54 19.07
C SER A 278 10.84 -8.00 20.32
N ASP A 279 9.58 -8.39 20.16
CA ASP A 279 8.69 -8.86 21.23
C ASP A 279 7.44 -9.53 20.58
N PRO A 280 7.58 -10.77 20.09
CA PRO A 280 6.51 -11.43 19.35
C PRO A 280 5.24 -11.62 20.18
N GLU A 281 5.38 -12.01 21.46
CA GLU A 281 4.24 -12.27 22.35
C GLU A 281 3.43 -10.99 22.58
N LYS A 282 4.10 -9.87 22.89
CA LYS A 282 3.43 -8.58 23.06
C LYS A 282 2.83 -8.07 21.75
N GLY A 283 3.51 -8.28 20.62
CA GLY A 283 2.99 -7.91 19.30
C GLY A 283 1.69 -8.64 18.97
N ILE A 284 1.64 -9.94 19.25
CA ILE A 284 0.45 -10.79 19.07
C ILE A 284 -0.66 -10.39 20.05
N LEU A 285 -0.33 -10.15 21.33
CA LEU A 285 -1.31 -9.69 22.32
C LEU A 285 -1.97 -8.38 21.88
N LYS A 286 -1.18 -7.41 21.42
CA LYS A 286 -1.70 -6.15 20.87
C LYS A 286 -2.62 -6.38 19.67
N LEU A 287 -2.27 -7.30 18.77
CA LEU A 287 -3.12 -7.64 17.64
C LEU A 287 -4.44 -8.27 18.10
N GLN A 288 -4.40 -9.16 19.09
CA GLN A 288 -5.59 -9.77 19.70
C GLN A 288 -6.48 -8.71 20.37
N GLU A 289 -5.90 -7.75 21.09
CA GLU A 289 -6.62 -6.63 21.69
C GLU A 289 -7.38 -5.80 20.63
N LYS A 290 -6.82 -5.64 19.42
CA LYS A 290 -7.52 -4.93 18.31
C LYS A 290 -8.76 -5.66 17.82
N PHE A 291 -8.83 -6.98 17.98
CA PHE A 291 -10.02 -7.75 17.66
C PHE A 291 -11.09 -7.67 18.75
N GLN A 292 -10.79 -7.15 19.96
CA GLN A 292 -11.73 -6.95 21.06
C GLN A 292 -12.69 -8.11 21.30
N LEU A 293 -12.21 -9.36 21.27
CA LEU A 293 -13.02 -10.60 21.18
C LEU A 293 -14.07 -10.77 22.30
N ASP A 294 -13.96 -9.99 23.38
CA ASP A 294 -14.86 -10.00 24.54
C ASP A 294 -16.17 -9.22 24.34
N LEU A 295 -16.32 -8.47 23.24
CA LEU A 295 -17.52 -7.66 22.93
C LEU A 295 -18.49 -8.36 21.94
N ASP A 296 -19.79 -8.06 22.03
CA ASP A 296 -20.78 -8.53 21.07
C ASP A 296 -20.77 -7.72 19.76
N ASP A 297 -21.28 -8.31 18.66
CA ASP A 297 -21.27 -7.70 17.32
C ASP A 297 -22.03 -6.36 17.25
N GLU A 298 -23.04 -6.14 18.10
CA GLU A 298 -23.81 -4.89 18.16
C GLU A 298 -23.04 -3.75 18.86
N ASP A 299 -22.28 -4.06 19.91
CA ASP A 299 -21.47 -3.08 20.66
C ASP A 299 -20.25 -2.59 19.86
N THR A 300 -19.79 -3.39 18.91
CA THR A 300 -18.66 -3.07 18.03
C THR A 300 -19.05 -2.31 16.76
N GLY A 301 -20.34 -1.98 16.55
CA GLY A 301 -20.84 -1.20 15.40
C GLY A 301 -20.85 0.32 15.59
N ALA A 302 -20.71 0.83 16.82
CA ALA A 302 -20.82 2.25 17.13
C ALA A 302 -19.47 2.99 17.00
N ASP A 303 -19.27 3.72 15.89
CA ASP A 303 -18.24 4.75 15.63
C ASP A 303 -16.80 4.50 16.14
N PRO A 304 -15.83 4.20 15.25
CA PRO A 304 -14.43 3.98 15.64
C PRO A 304 -13.74 5.21 16.27
N LYS A 305 -14.33 6.41 16.20
CA LYS A 305 -13.82 7.63 16.87
C LYS A 305 -14.30 7.79 18.33
N LYS A 306 -15.28 7.01 18.78
CA LYS A 306 -15.81 7.09 20.17
C LYS A 306 -15.16 6.08 21.12
N ARG A 307 -14.09 5.39 20.70
CA ARG A 307 -13.49 4.25 21.41
C ARG A 307 -12.11 4.55 21.99
N ASP A 308 -11.87 5.83 22.30
CA ASP A 308 -10.76 6.32 23.13
C ASP A 308 -11.22 6.45 24.59
#